data_AF-A0A6N9V0I0-F1
#
_entry.id   AF-A0A6N9V0I0-F1
#
_cell.length_a   1.000
_cell.length_b   1.000
_cell.length_c   1.000
_cell.angle_alpha   90.00
_cell.angle_beta   90.00
_cell.angle_gamma   90.00
#
_symmetry.space_group_name_H-M   'P 1'
#
loop_
_entity.id
_entity.type
_entity.pdbx_description
1 polymer ?
#
loop_
_entity_poly.entity_id
_entity_poly.type
_entity_poly.pdbx_seq_one_letter_code
_entity_poly.pdbx_strand_id
1 'polypeptide(L)'
;AGASTTELEAAVTEETARTLHMRAGSVVRLPGHRELTVRVTGIVAPERPDGAYWSVDPVLRSPSLRRAPGPPGAPAPTYWVGSLLLTPEAAPALLGSAPVIRYWHLAPDPDALHGRDLDGLASAVAALESGPGLQRLHATVSPLANATTGLDDVLTTYGRLRGDIGPLVAVAASGAGTVAAVVLLMAGGLAGDRRRAELALLRAR
;
A
#
# COMPACT_ATOMS: atom_id res chain seq x y z
N ALA A 1 8.28 -40.32 20.88
CA ALA A 1 9.17 -39.56 19.99
C ALA A 1 8.63 -38.14 19.89
N GLY A 2 9.47 -37.15 20.21
CA GLY A 2 9.07 -35.82 20.68
C GLY A 2 8.15 -35.04 19.74
N ALA A 3 7.10 -34.45 20.30
CA ALA A 3 6.37 -33.37 19.64
C ALA A 3 7.40 -32.31 19.24
N SER A 4 7.57 -32.06 17.95
CA SER A 4 8.54 -31.11 17.45
C SER A 4 8.07 -29.69 17.79
N THR A 5 8.34 -29.24 19.03
CA THR A 5 8.15 -27.86 19.44
C THR A 5 9.00 -26.98 18.53
N THR A 6 8.36 -26.10 17.77
CA THR A 6 9.10 -25.10 17.01
C THR A 6 9.38 -23.94 17.95
N GLU A 7 10.66 -23.70 18.22
CA GLU A 7 11.08 -22.46 18.89
C GLU A 7 11.24 -21.35 17.85
N LEU A 8 10.61 -20.22 18.11
CA LEU A 8 10.72 -19.00 17.31
C LEU A 8 11.25 -17.86 18.17
N GLU A 9 11.88 -16.90 17.51
CA GLU A 9 12.38 -15.69 18.14
C GLU A 9 11.49 -14.51 17.78
N ALA A 10 11.16 -13.68 18.76
CA ALA A 10 10.36 -12.48 18.56
C ALA A 10 10.96 -11.28 19.29
N ALA A 11 10.68 -10.09 18.75
CA ALA A 11 10.85 -8.84 19.45
C ALA A 11 9.50 -8.32 19.95
N VAL A 12 9.53 -7.47 20.98
CA VAL A 12 8.35 -6.74 21.48
C VAL A 12 8.65 -5.26 21.56
N THR A 13 7.64 -4.41 21.50
CA THR A 13 7.84 -2.98 21.71
C THR A 13 8.08 -2.66 23.19
N GLU A 14 8.74 -1.53 23.47
CA GLU A 14 8.98 -1.08 24.85
C GLU A 14 7.69 -0.96 25.68
N GLU A 15 6.60 -0.49 25.08
CA GLU A 15 5.33 -0.32 25.76
C GLU A 15 4.67 -1.66 26.09
N THR A 16 4.76 -2.62 25.15
CA THR A 16 4.30 -4.00 25.36
C THR A 16 5.12 -4.68 26.45
N ALA A 17 6.45 -4.55 26.40
CA ALA A 17 7.36 -5.09 27.40
C ALA A 17 7.04 -4.59 28.82
N ARG A 18 6.81 -3.28 28.96
CA ARG A 18 6.50 -2.65 30.24
C ARG A 18 5.15 -3.11 30.80
N THR A 19 4.11 -3.09 29.98
CA THR A 19 2.71 -3.32 30.41
C THR A 19 2.42 -4.80 30.65
N LEU A 20 2.95 -5.69 29.79
CA LEU A 20 2.76 -7.13 29.93
C LEU A 20 3.89 -7.81 30.72
N HIS A 21 4.80 -7.00 31.29
CA HIS A 21 5.96 -7.46 32.05
C HIS A 21 6.84 -8.47 31.29
N MET A 22 6.97 -8.30 29.98
CA MET A 22 7.84 -9.10 29.12
C MET A 22 9.27 -8.55 29.12
N ARG A 23 10.25 -9.44 29.02
CA ARG A 23 11.68 -9.12 28.95
C ARG A 23 12.35 -9.99 27.89
N ALA A 24 13.56 -9.63 27.46
CA ALA A 24 14.40 -10.56 26.73
C ALA A 24 14.60 -11.85 27.57
N GLY A 25 14.40 -13.01 26.95
CA GLY A 25 14.34 -14.31 27.60
C GLY A 25 12.94 -14.76 28.03
N SER A 26 11.92 -13.90 27.99
CA SER A 26 10.53 -14.32 28.24
C SER A 26 10.09 -15.33 27.18
N VAL A 27 9.36 -16.36 27.62
CA VAL A 27 8.88 -17.45 26.75
C VAL A 27 7.35 -17.46 26.74
N VAL A 28 6.77 -17.38 25.54
CA VAL A 28 5.34 -17.46 25.29
C VAL A 28 5.05 -18.79 24.61
N ARG A 29 4.22 -19.62 25.23
CA ARG A 29 3.74 -20.88 24.62
C ARG A 29 2.36 -20.64 24.04
N LEU A 30 2.23 -20.88 22.73
CA LEU A 30 0.95 -20.81 22.05
C LEU A 30 0.37 -22.22 21.93
N PRO A 31 -0.78 -22.50 22.57
CA PRO A 31 -1.45 -23.78 22.41
C PRO A 31 -2.08 -23.86 21.02
N GLY A 32 -2.08 -25.06 20.44
CA GLY A 32 -2.79 -25.36 19.20
C GLY A 32 -2.43 -26.74 18.66
N HIS A 33 -2.63 -26.98 17.36
CA HIS A 33 -2.38 -28.28 16.73
C HIS A 33 -0.91 -28.70 16.80
N ARG A 34 0.00 -27.72 16.76
CA ARG A 34 1.42 -27.90 17.05
C ARG A 34 1.81 -26.84 18.07
N GLU A 35 2.37 -27.29 19.20
CA GLU A 35 2.83 -26.39 20.24
C GLU A 35 3.96 -25.51 19.71
N LEU A 36 3.74 -24.20 19.77
CA LEU A 36 4.68 -23.20 19.30
C LEU A 36 5.24 -22.46 20.51
N THR A 37 6.56 -22.41 20.62
CA THR A 37 7.23 -21.67 21.68
C THR A 37 7.90 -20.44 21.08
N VAL A 38 7.52 -19.26 21.54
CA VAL A 38 8.10 -17.99 21.08
C VAL A 38 8.93 -17.39 22.21
N ARG A 39 10.22 -17.24 21.98
CA ARG A 39 11.16 -16.59 22.90
C ARG A 39 11.32 -15.13 22.50
N VAL A 40 11.11 -14.24 23.45
CA VAL A 40 11.39 -12.82 23.27
C VAL A 40 12.90 -12.62 23.32
N THR A 41 13.52 -12.19 22.23
CA THR A 41 14.97 -11.97 22.13
C THR A 41 15.36 -10.49 22.19
N GLY A 42 14.42 -9.59 21.89
CA GLY A 42 14.68 -8.16 21.87
C GLY A 42 13.49 -7.31 22.26
N ILE A 43 13.79 -6.07 22.67
CA ILE A 43 12.82 -5.01 22.86
C ILE A 43 13.16 -3.92 21.85
N VAL A 44 12.17 -3.46 21.08
CA VAL A 44 12.36 -2.46 20.02
C VAL A 44 11.62 -1.17 20.35
N ALA A 45 12.24 -0.05 20.00
CA ALA A 45 11.64 1.27 20.02
C ALA A 45 11.28 1.70 18.59
N PRO A 46 9.99 1.96 18.28
CA PRO A 46 9.59 2.51 16.99
C PRO A 46 10.26 3.85 16.71
N GLU A 47 11.03 3.97 15.62
CA GLU A 47 11.63 5.26 15.22
C GLU A 47 10.57 6.30 14.83
N ARG A 48 9.54 5.87 14.10
CA ARG A 48 8.39 6.70 13.68
C ARG A 48 7.10 6.09 14.21
N PRO A 49 6.72 6.35 15.48
CA PRO A 49 5.57 5.70 16.12
C PRO A 49 4.23 5.99 15.45
N ASP A 50 4.11 7.12 14.75
CA ASP A 50 2.91 7.51 13.98
C ASP A 50 2.99 7.08 12.50
N GLY A 51 4.07 6.38 12.11
CA GLY A 51 4.26 5.89 10.76
C GLY A 51 3.24 4.81 10.36
N ALA A 52 3.01 4.67 9.06
CA ALA A 52 2.00 3.76 8.49
C ALA A 52 2.07 2.33 9.06
N TYR A 53 3.28 1.80 9.28
CA TYR A 53 3.47 0.46 9.85
C TYR A 53 2.80 0.28 11.22
N TRP A 54 2.87 1.30 12.09
CA TRP A 54 2.34 1.24 13.46
C TRP A 54 0.89 1.73 13.56
N SER A 55 0.47 2.59 12.64
CA SER A 55 -0.85 3.23 12.66
C SER A 55 -1.96 2.34 12.11
N VAL A 56 -1.64 1.41 11.20
CA VAL A 56 -2.63 0.47 10.64
C VAL A 56 -3.14 -0.51 11.68
N ASP A 57 -2.24 -1.05 12.52
CA ASP A 57 -2.62 -1.84 13.69
C ASP A 57 -1.88 -1.33 14.93
N PRO A 58 -2.51 -0.41 15.70
CA PRO A 58 -1.89 0.17 16.90
C PRO A 58 -1.48 -0.86 17.96
N VAL A 59 -2.07 -2.07 17.94
CA VAL A 59 -1.71 -3.13 18.89
C VAL A 59 -0.31 -3.69 18.64
N LEU A 60 0.27 -3.45 17.46
CA LEU A 60 1.68 -3.75 17.17
C LEU A 60 2.62 -2.85 17.97
N ARG A 61 2.19 -1.60 18.23
CA ARG A 61 2.96 -0.60 18.97
C ARG A 61 2.70 -0.67 20.47
N SER A 62 1.44 -0.68 20.86
CA SER A 62 1.00 -0.50 22.25
C SER A 62 -0.05 -1.53 22.61
N PRO A 63 0.07 -2.23 23.76
CA PRO A 63 -0.89 -3.23 24.16
C PRO A 63 -2.25 -2.59 24.46
N SER A 64 -3.33 -3.32 24.18
CA SER A 64 -4.71 -2.86 24.36
C SER A 64 -5.46 -3.77 25.33
N LEU A 65 -6.26 -3.17 26.22
CA LEU A 65 -7.19 -3.93 27.05
C LEU A 65 -8.47 -4.20 26.25
N ARG A 66 -8.76 -5.46 25.98
CA ARG A 66 -9.96 -5.89 25.24
C ARG A 66 -10.94 -6.58 26.16
N ARG A 67 -12.22 -6.51 25.80
CA ARG A 67 -13.30 -7.23 26.47
C ARG A 67 -13.67 -8.45 25.63
N ALA A 68 -13.80 -9.61 26.26
CA ALA A 68 -14.25 -10.80 25.57
C ALA A 68 -15.66 -10.60 24.99
N PRO A 69 -15.93 -11.02 23.74
CA PRO A 69 -17.29 -11.03 23.25
C PRO A 69 -18.14 -11.99 24.10
N GLY A 70 -19.35 -11.56 24.47
CA GLY A 70 -20.27 -12.33 25.29
C GLY A 70 -21.71 -11.84 25.14
N PRO A 71 -22.70 -12.62 25.63
CA PRO A 71 -24.11 -12.24 25.54
C PRO A 71 -24.40 -10.87 26.17
N PRO A 72 -25.39 -10.12 25.66
CA PRO A 72 -25.81 -8.87 26.28
C PRO A 72 -26.14 -9.08 27.77
N GLY A 73 -25.54 -8.28 28.64
CA GLY A 73 -25.80 -8.33 30.10
C GLY A 73 -24.97 -9.35 30.89
N ALA A 74 -24.16 -10.20 30.24
CA ALA A 74 -23.22 -11.06 30.93
C ALA A 74 -21.92 -10.29 31.28
N PRO A 75 -21.31 -10.50 32.46
CA PRO A 75 -19.99 -9.97 32.76
C PRO A 75 -18.97 -10.59 31.81
N ALA A 76 -18.42 -9.77 30.91
CA ALA A 76 -17.41 -10.19 29.96
C ALA A 76 -16.01 -9.94 30.54
N PRO A 77 -15.15 -10.95 30.66
CA PRO A 77 -13.79 -10.78 31.17
C PRO A 77 -13.01 -9.81 30.27
N THR A 78 -12.17 -8.99 30.90
CA THR A 78 -11.20 -8.14 30.19
C THR A 78 -9.85 -8.83 30.17
N TYR A 79 -9.14 -8.69 29.07
CA TYR A 79 -7.82 -9.28 28.86
C TYR A 79 -6.94 -8.32 28.08
N TRP A 80 -5.64 -8.37 28.36
CA TRP A 80 -4.66 -7.61 27.61
C TRP A 80 -4.32 -8.32 26.30
N VAL A 81 -4.19 -7.54 25.24
CA VAL A 81 -3.71 -7.97 23.93
C VAL A 81 -2.46 -7.17 23.59
N GLY A 82 -1.37 -7.86 23.29
CA GLY A 82 -0.15 -7.28 22.75
C GLY A 82 0.37 -8.11 21.59
N SER A 83 1.39 -7.59 20.94
CA SER A 83 1.93 -8.18 19.71
C SER A 83 3.36 -8.69 19.90
N LEU A 84 3.67 -9.78 19.18
CA LEU A 84 5.02 -10.32 19.05
C LEU A 84 5.48 -10.10 17.61
N LEU A 85 6.60 -9.40 17.43
CA LEU A 85 7.18 -9.10 16.13
C LEU A 85 8.13 -10.25 15.76
N LEU A 86 7.73 -11.02 14.76
CA LEU A 86 8.47 -12.18 14.28
C LEU A 86 9.22 -11.83 12.99
N THR A 87 10.32 -12.52 12.71
CA THR A 87 10.99 -12.38 11.42
C THR A 87 10.14 -13.02 10.31
N PRO A 88 10.23 -12.56 9.05
CA PRO A 88 9.46 -13.12 7.94
C PRO A 88 9.68 -14.63 7.75
N GLU A 89 10.90 -15.12 8.03
CA GLU A 89 11.27 -16.53 7.92
C GLU A 89 10.52 -17.42 8.92
N ALA A 90 9.98 -16.84 9.98
CA ALA A 90 9.17 -17.54 10.97
C ALA A 90 7.70 -17.73 10.53
N ALA A 91 7.25 -17.04 9.47
CA ALA A 91 5.86 -17.07 9.02
C ALA A 91 5.32 -18.48 8.70
N PRO A 92 6.08 -19.39 8.03
CA PRO A 92 5.61 -20.74 7.75
C PRO A 92 5.31 -21.56 9.01
N ALA A 93 6.01 -21.32 10.11
CA ALA A 93 5.79 -22.02 11.37
C ALA A 93 4.46 -21.62 12.03
N LEU A 94 3.96 -20.41 11.78
CA LEU A 94 2.67 -19.92 12.27
C LEU A 94 1.48 -20.58 11.55
N LEU A 95 1.66 -21.01 10.30
CA LEU A 95 0.58 -21.57 9.49
C LEU A 95 0.04 -22.90 10.06
N GLY A 96 0.85 -23.61 10.85
CA GLY A 96 0.49 -24.92 11.43
C GLY A 96 0.18 -24.92 12.92
N SER A 97 0.29 -23.79 13.62
CA SER A 97 0.25 -23.79 15.09
C SER A 97 -1.17 -23.73 15.66
N ALA A 98 -2.04 -22.83 15.19
CA ALA A 98 -3.38 -22.62 15.75
C ALA A 98 -4.39 -22.11 14.71
N PRO A 99 -5.71 -22.19 14.96
CA PRO A 99 -6.71 -21.51 14.14
C PRO A 99 -6.60 -19.99 14.31
N VAL A 100 -5.70 -19.38 13.52
CA VAL A 100 -5.50 -17.94 13.45
C VAL A 100 -6.24 -17.35 12.25
N ILE A 101 -6.88 -16.21 12.46
CA ILE A 101 -7.31 -15.35 11.35
C ILE A 101 -6.05 -14.68 10.82
N ARG A 102 -5.82 -14.81 9.51
CA ARG A 102 -4.61 -14.32 8.87
C ARG A 102 -4.95 -13.02 8.12
N TYR A 103 -4.19 -11.98 8.42
CA TYR A 103 -4.31 -10.69 7.76
C TYR A 103 -2.94 -10.29 7.21
N TRP A 104 -2.96 -9.67 6.03
CA TRP A 104 -1.79 -9.06 5.42
C TRP A 104 -2.15 -7.63 5.04
N HIS A 105 -1.37 -6.67 5.54
CA HIS A 105 -1.48 -5.28 5.16
C HIS A 105 -0.36 -4.96 4.18
N LEU A 106 -0.73 -4.65 2.94
CA LEU A 106 0.20 -4.30 1.88
C LEU A 106 0.04 -2.81 1.58
N ALA A 107 1.08 -2.03 1.85
CA ALA A 107 1.12 -0.62 1.48
C ALA A 107 1.60 -0.49 0.03
N PRO A 108 0.84 0.18 -0.85
CA PRO A 108 1.35 0.52 -2.18
C PRO A 108 2.50 1.53 -2.04
N ASP A 109 3.48 1.45 -2.93
CA ASP A 109 4.53 2.45 -3.04
C ASP A 109 3.98 3.65 -3.83
N PRO A 110 3.78 4.82 -3.21
CA PRO A 110 3.18 5.97 -3.87
C PRO A 110 4.06 6.53 -4.99
N ASP A 111 5.39 6.39 -4.89
CA ASP A 111 6.32 6.93 -5.89
C ASP A 111 6.34 6.07 -7.16
N ALA A 112 5.89 4.81 -7.05
CA ALA A 112 5.71 3.92 -8.19
C ALA A 112 4.39 4.15 -8.95
N LEU A 113 3.42 4.89 -8.36
CA LEU A 113 2.11 5.11 -8.96
C LEU A 113 2.12 6.29 -9.94
N HIS A 114 1.97 6.00 -11.23
CA HIS A 114 1.97 7.01 -12.27
C HIS A 114 0.60 7.12 -12.95
N GLY A 115 0.13 8.35 -13.19
CA GLY A 115 -1.16 8.60 -13.85
C GLY A 115 -1.24 8.10 -15.31
N ARG A 116 -0.10 7.79 -15.95
CA ARG A 116 -0.05 7.16 -17.28
C ARG A 116 -0.46 5.68 -17.26
N ASP A 117 -0.32 5.02 -16.10
CA ASP A 117 -0.56 3.59 -15.92
C ASP A 117 -1.95 3.31 -15.32
N LEU A 118 -2.84 4.31 -15.32
CA LEU A 118 -4.14 4.28 -14.65
C LEU A 118 -4.99 3.06 -15.05
N ASP A 119 -5.13 2.79 -16.35
CA ASP A 119 -5.94 1.67 -16.85
C ASP A 119 -5.34 0.31 -16.44
N GLY A 120 -4.01 0.22 -16.45
CA GLY A 120 -3.28 -0.97 -16.00
C GLY A 120 -3.45 -1.19 -14.50
N LEU A 121 -3.35 -0.13 -13.70
CA LEU A 121 -3.55 -0.17 -12.25
C LEU A 121 -4.99 -0.55 -11.89
N ALA A 122 -5.99 0.07 -12.52
CA ALA A 122 -7.40 -0.25 -12.30
C ALA A 122 -7.70 -1.71 -12.65
N SER A 123 -7.17 -2.19 -13.78
CA SER A 123 -7.30 -3.59 -14.20
C SER A 123 -6.63 -4.55 -13.21
N ALA A 124 -5.46 -4.19 -12.69
CA ALA A 124 -4.73 -5.00 -11.70
C ALA A 124 -5.48 -5.09 -10.36
N VAL A 125 -6.05 -3.98 -9.88
CA VAL A 125 -6.88 -3.93 -8.67
C VAL A 125 -8.13 -4.79 -8.86
N ALA A 126 -8.87 -4.61 -9.96
CA ALA A 126 -10.06 -5.41 -10.26
C ALA A 126 -9.74 -6.91 -10.36
N ALA A 127 -8.61 -7.27 -10.98
CA ALA A 127 -8.16 -8.65 -11.07
C ALA A 127 -7.84 -9.26 -9.69
N LEU A 128 -7.35 -8.46 -8.74
CA LEU A 128 -7.05 -8.89 -7.38
C LEU A 128 -8.31 -9.04 -6.52
N GLU A 129 -9.29 -8.14 -6.66
CA GLU A 129 -10.50 -8.12 -5.84
C GLU A 129 -11.59 -9.08 -6.31
N SER A 130 -11.71 -9.30 -7.62
CA SER A 130 -12.82 -10.11 -8.17
C SER A 130 -12.43 -11.00 -9.36
N GLY A 131 -11.16 -10.97 -9.78
CA GLY A 131 -10.71 -11.63 -11.01
C GLY A 131 -9.69 -12.75 -10.81
N PRO A 132 -8.85 -13.01 -11.83
CA PRO A 132 -7.87 -14.09 -11.81
C PRO A 132 -6.84 -14.00 -10.67
N GLY A 133 -6.57 -12.80 -10.16
CA GLY A 133 -5.70 -12.58 -9.01
C GLY A 133 -6.29 -13.18 -7.73
N LEU A 134 -7.58 -12.94 -7.47
CA LEU A 134 -8.29 -13.54 -6.34
C LEU A 134 -8.29 -15.07 -6.44
N GLN A 135 -8.51 -15.62 -7.64
CA GLN A 135 -8.51 -17.06 -7.85
C GLN A 135 -7.14 -17.70 -7.51
N ARG A 136 -6.03 -17.01 -7.82
CA ARG A 136 -4.69 -17.46 -7.42
C ARG A 136 -4.50 -17.39 -5.90
N LEU A 137 -5.01 -16.35 -5.24
CA LEU A 137 -5.00 -16.26 -3.77
C LEU A 137 -5.79 -17.41 -3.13
N HIS A 138 -6.96 -17.74 -3.69
CA HIS A 138 -7.76 -18.87 -3.22
C HIS A 138 -7.02 -20.21 -3.33
N ALA A 139 -6.34 -20.43 -4.47
CA ALA A 139 -5.57 -21.65 -4.71
C ALA A 139 -4.32 -21.75 -3.82
N THR A 140 -3.70 -20.62 -3.45
CA THR A 140 -2.41 -20.62 -2.74
C THR A 140 -2.57 -20.53 -1.22
N VAL A 141 -3.53 -19.73 -0.74
CA VAL A 141 -3.69 -19.41 0.69
C VAL A 141 -4.88 -20.13 1.30
N SER A 142 -6.08 -19.90 0.76
CA SER A 142 -7.33 -20.51 1.22
C SER A 142 -8.51 -20.10 0.33
N PRO A 143 -9.50 -20.98 0.08
CA PRO A 143 -10.75 -20.62 -0.60
C PRO A 143 -11.55 -19.50 0.07
N LEU A 144 -11.28 -19.22 1.34
CA LEU A 144 -11.94 -18.16 2.12
C LEU A 144 -11.10 -16.86 2.20
N ALA A 145 -9.96 -16.80 1.50
CA ALA A 145 -9.15 -15.60 1.47
C ALA A 145 -9.85 -14.49 0.69
N ASN A 146 -9.88 -13.28 1.23
CA ASN A 146 -10.43 -12.11 0.55
C ASN A 146 -9.33 -11.05 0.41
N ALA A 147 -9.37 -10.31 -0.69
CA ALA A 147 -8.56 -9.12 -0.90
C ALA A 147 -9.53 -7.93 -1.02
N THR A 148 -9.29 -6.91 -0.21
CA THR A 148 -10.11 -5.69 -0.17
C THR A 148 -9.18 -4.49 -0.21
N THR A 149 -9.47 -3.52 -1.07
CA THR A 149 -8.79 -2.24 -1.08
C THR A 149 -9.79 -1.11 -1.35
N GLY A 150 -9.38 0.14 -1.10
CA GLY A 150 -10.11 1.35 -1.55
C GLY A 150 -9.43 2.03 -2.73
N LEU A 151 -8.45 1.36 -3.36
CA LEU A 151 -7.70 1.90 -4.49
C LEU A 151 -8.58 2.08 -5.73
N ASP A 152 -9.58 1.22 -5.93
CA ASP A 152 -10.56 1.31 -7.01
C ASP A 152 -11.30 2.67 -7.01
N ASP A 153 -11.77 3.12 -5.86
CA ASP A 153 -12.44 4.41 -5.68
C ASP A 153 -11.48 5.58 -5.94
N VAL A 154 -10.24 5.48 -5.44
CA VAL A 154 -9.21 6.50 -5.63
C VAL A 154 -8.83 6.64 -7.11
N LEU A 155 -8.60 5.51 -7.80
CA LEU A 155 -8.26 5.48 -9.22
C LEU A 155 -9.42 5.99 -10.09
N THR A 156 -10.65 5.61 -9.76
CA THR A 156 -11.86 6.11 -10.44
C THR A 156 -12.00 7.62 -10.29
N THR A 157 -11.79 8.14 -9.08
CA THR A 157 -11.86 9.58 -8.79
C THR A 157 -10.78 10.35 -9.54
N TYR A 158 -9.54 9.83 -9.56
CA TYR A 158 -8.44 10.42 -10.32
C TYR A 158 -8.73 10.41 -11.84
N GLY A 159 -9.28 9.32 -12.37
CA GLY A 159 -9.67 9.20 -13.77
C GLY A 159 -10.69 10.25 -14.20
N ARG A 160 -11.72 10.49 -13.38
CA ARG A 160 -12.71 11.57 -13.64
C ARG A 160 -12.05 12.94 -13.65
N LEU A 161 -11.24 13.25 -12.63
CA LEU A 161 -10.52 14.52 -12.55
C LEU A 161 -9.65 14.76 -13.80
N ARG A 162 -8.94 13.73 -14.27
CA ARG A 162 -8.09 13.82 -15.47
C ARG A 162 -8.93 14.03 -16.74
N GLY A 163 -10.07 13.33 -16.85
CA GLY A 163 -11.01 13.48 -17.96
C GLY A 163 -11.59 14.89 -18.04
N ASP A 164 -11.96 15.47 -16.89
CA ASP A 164 -12.56 16.81 -16.80
C ASP A 164 -11.58 17.93 -17.16
N ILE A 165 -10.29 17.75 -16.86
CA ILE A 165 -9.23 18.73 -17.19
C ILE A 165 -8.80 18.63 -18.67
N GLY A 166 -8.98 17.48 -19.31
CA GLY A 166 -8.57 17.22 -20.69
C GLY A 166 -9.02 18.31 -21.70
N PRO A 167 -10.31 18.69 -21.73
CA PRO A 167 -10.81 19.75 -22.58
C PRO A 167 -10.12 21.10 -22.36
N LEU A 168 -9.85 21.49 -21.10
CA LEU A 168 -9.18 22.75 -20.79
C LEU A 168 -7.74 22.77 -21.31
N VAL A 169 -7.03 21.66 -21.16
CA VAL A 169 -5.65 21.51 -21.68
C VAL A 169 -5.66 21.52 -23.21
N ALA A 170 -6.62 20.86 -23.84
CA ALA A 170 -6.75 20.87 -25.30
C ALA A 170 -7.03 22.28 -25.85
N VAL A 171 -7.90 23.05 -25.18
CA VAL A 171 -8.17 24.45 -25.54
C VAL A 171 -6.93 25.32 -25.35
N ALA A 172 -6.22 25.18 -24.23
CA ALA A 172 -5.00 25.94 -23.98
C ALA A 172 -3.89 25.62 -25.01
N ALA A 173 -3.69 24.34 -25.31
CA ALA A 173 -2.68 23.89 -26.27
C ALA A 173 -3.01 24.32 -27.71
N SER A 174 -4.27 24.16 -28.13
CA SER A 174 -4.71 24.61 -29.45
C SER A 174 -4.64 26.13 -29.60
N GLY A 175 -5.01 26.89 -28.57
CA GLY A 175 -4.88 28.35 -28.54
C GLY A 175 -3.42 28.80 -28.67
N ALA A 176 -2.54 28.30 -27.81
CA ALA A 176 -1.11 28.62 -27.85
C ALA A 176 -0.46 28.21 -29.18
N GLY A 177 -0.79 27.01 -29.68
CA GLY A 177 -0.31 26.50 -30.96
C GLY A 177 -0.76 27.35 -32.15
N THR A 178 -2.02 27.80 -32.15
CA THR A 178 -2.56 28.66 -33.21
C THR A 178 -1.87 30.02 -33.21
N VAL A 179 -1.70 30.64 -32.04
CA VAL A 179 -0.97 31.91 -31.91
C VAL A 179 0.47 31.75 -32.39
N ALA A 180 1.17 30.69 -31.97
CA ALA A 180 2.53 30.42 -32.43
C ALA A 180 2.60 30.24 -33.95
N ALA A 181 1.68 29.49 -34.54
CA ALA A 181 1.60 29.28 -35.99
C ALA A 181 1.37 30.60 -36.75
N VAL A 182 0.45 31.43 -36.28
CA VAL A 182 0.15 32.74 -36.88
C VAL A 182 1.37 33.66 -36.81
N VAL A 183 2.06 33.72 -35.66
CA VAL A 183 3.28 34.51 -35.49
C VAL A 183 4.39 34.03 -36.43
N LEU A 184 4.58 32.71 -36.57
CA LEU A 184 5.57 32.14 -37.49
C LEU A 184 5.24 32.45 -38.96
N LEU A 185 3.95 32.40 -39.34
CA LEU A 185 3.51 32.78 -40.68
C LEU A 185 3.74 34.27 -40.98
N MET A 186 3.42 35.16 -40.03
CA MET A 186 3.69 36.60 -40.16
C MET A 186 5.19 36.89 -40.27
N ALA A 187 6.01 36.28 -39.42
CA ALA A 187 7.46 36.42 -39.48
C ALA A 187 8.04 35.88 -40.80
N GLY A 188 7.55 34.74 -41.28
CA GLY A 188 7.92 34.16 -42.57
C GLY A 188 7.54 35.04 -43.76
N GLY A 189 6.34 35.64 -43.73
CA GLY A 189 5.88 36.60 -44.74
C GLY A 189 6.80 37.81 -44.86
N LEU A 190 7.13 38.44 -43.72
CA LEU A 190 8.05 39.58 -43.66
C LEU A 190 9.46 39.23 -44.18
N ALA A 191 9.97 38.04 -43.82
CA ALA A 191 11.25 37.57 -44.33
C ALA A 191 11.22 37.30 -45.84
N GLY A 192 10.11 36.78 -46.36
CA GLY A 192 9.89 36.54 -47.78
C GLY A 192 9.84 37.82 -48.60
N ASP A 193 9.11 38.83 -48.13
CA ASP A 193 9.00 40.13 -48.80
C ASP A 193 10.35 40.84 -48.87
N ARG A 194 11.14 40.78 -47.79
CA ARG A 194 12.50 41.31 -47.77
C ARG A 194 13.39 40.67 -48.83
N ARG A 195 13.38 39.33 -48.95
CA ARG A 195 14.15 38.61 -49.97
C ARG A 195 13.68 38.91 -51.38
N ARG A 196 12.37 39.08 -51.63
CA ARG A 196 11.86 39.47 -52.96
C ARG A 196 12.28 40.89 -53.34
N ALA A 197 12.27 41.83 -52.40
CA ALA A 197 12.76 43.20 -52.65
C ALA A 197 14.26 43.21 -52.99
N GLU A 198 15.07 42.43 -52.27
CA GLU A 198 16.50 42.25 -52.57
C GLU A 198 16.72 41.62 -53.96
N LEU A 199 15.95 40.60 -54.33
CA LEU A 199 16.03 39.95 -55.65
C LEU A 199 15.54 40.85 -56.80
N ALA A 200 14.52 41.69 -56.57
CA ALA A 200 14.04 42.65 -57.57
C ALA A 200 15.11 43.71 -57.87
N LEU A 201 15.82 44.18 -56.84
CA LEU A 201 16.96 45.10 -57.00
C LEU A 201 18.11 44.47 -57.78
N LEU A 202 18.39 43.18 -57.58
CA LEU A 202 19.42 42.47 -58.32
C LEU A 202 19.09 42.22 -59.79
N ARG A 203 17.80 42.16 -60.18
CA ARG A 203 17.36 42.02 -61.57
C ARG A 203 17.28 43.33 -62.35
N ALA A 204 17.21 44.47 -61.66
CA ALA A 204 17.12 45.79 -62.28
C ALA A 204 18.48 46.39 -62.64
N ARG A 205 19.58 45.65 -62.46
CA ARG A 205 20.96 46.05 -62.72
C ARG A 205 21.57 45.14 -63.77
#